data_AF-A0A4S8PJK5-F1
#
_entry.id   AF-A0A4S8PJK5-F1
#
_cell.length_a   1.000
_cell.length_b   1.000
_cell.length_c   1.000
_cell.angle_alpha   90.00
_cell.angle_beta   90.00
_cell.angle_gamma   90.00
#
_symmetry.space_group_name_H-M   'P 1'
#
loop_
_entity.id
_entity.type
_entity.pdbx_description
1 polymer ?
#
loop_
_entity_poly.entity_id
_entity_poly.type
_entity_poly.pdbx_seq_one_letter_code
_entity_poly.pdbx_strand_id
1 'polypeptide(L)'
;MRNFLPSGVPWGSPAADTVPLPPFASPADHDRFTRLLQLHVALVDDGGPSLAAKTLGSALDPRGPRSERLTDLELHTALATGFPAPWTPAALADALGGGRDAPRELPDGRWGWGFDPDFTATPREGGGWTIERHERGSKSYQDLEHDRDLVLLWAEDYSSRFSYPYGWRVDPADAAALAEGARAVRGAHAHDTSYRYLENWRGEREEYLAEG
;
A
#
# COMPACT_ATOMS: atom_id res chain seq x y z
N MET A 1 15.87 0.73 -24.06
CA MET A 1 15.09 1.66 -23.23
C MET A 1 15.38 1.35 -21.77
N ARG A 2 15.55 2.34 -20.89
CA ARG A 2 15.65 2.08 -19.44
C ARG A 2 14.24 1.87 -18.92
N ASN A 3 13.99 0.72 -18.28
CA ASN A 3 12.79 0.49 -17.50
C ASN A 3 12.77 1.49 -16.34
N PHE A 4 11.69 2.27 -16.21
CA PHE A 4 11.51 3.22 -15.11
C PHE A 4 10.53 2.72 -14.05
N LEU A 5 10.03 1.48 -14.18
CA LEU A 5 9.22 0.87 -13.14
C LEU A 5 10.10 0.44 -11.96
N PRO A 6 9.66 0.71 -10.74
CA PRO A 6 10.32 0.20 -9.53
C PRO A 6 10.30 -1.33 -9.48
N SER A 7 11.42 -1.93 -9.07
CA SER A 7 11.64 -3.37 -9.05
C SER A 7 11.04 -4.09 -7.83
N GLY A 8 10.56 -3.34 -6.83
CA GLY A 8 9.97 -3.88 -5.59
C GLY A 8 8.45 -4.02 -5.61
N VAL A 9 7.80 -3.63 -6.71
CA VAL A 9 6.34 -3.64 -6.84
C VAL A 9 5.87 -5.03 -7.32
N PRO A 10 4.80 -5.60 -6.72
CA PRO A 10 4.28 -6.92 -7.08
C PRO A 10 3.42 -6.87 -8.34
N TRP A 11 4.03 -6.54 -9.48
CA TRP A 11 3.40 -6.48 -10.80
C TRP A 11 2.70 -7.81 -11.14
N GLY A 12 1.50 -7.74 -11.72
CA GLY A 12 0.71 -8.91 -12.10
C GLY A 12 0.10 -9.69 -10.93
N SER A 13 0.26 -9.25 -9.68
CA SER A 13 -0.42 -9.88 -8.54
C SER A 13 -1.95 -9.79 -8.68
N PRO A 14 -2.72 -10.80 -8.26
CA PRO A 14 -4.18 -10.76 -8.36
C PRO A 14 -4.80 -9.77 -7.37
N ALA A 15 -5.97 -9.24 -7.73
CA ALA A 15 -6.84 -8.56 -6.78
C ALA A 15 -7.70 -9.56 -6.00
N ALA A 16 -8.08 -9.20 -4.78
CA ALA A 16 -9.05 -9.91 -3.97
C ALA A 16 -10.43 -9.27 -4.14
N ASP A 17 -11.21 -9.75 -5.13
CA ASP A 17 -12.51 -9.17 -5.54
C ASP A 17 -13.56 -9.07 -4.42
N THR A 18 -13.36 -9.76 -3.30
CA THR A 18 -14.27 -9.76 -2.15
C THR A 18 -14.00 -8.65 -1.14
N VAL A 19 -12.92 -7.87 -1.31
CA VAL A 19 -12.61 -6.73 -0.45
C VAL A 19 -13.51 -5.56 -0.83
N PRO A 20 -14.31 -5.01 0.11
CA PRO A 20 -15.17 -3.86 -0.18
C PRO A 20 -14.32 -2.59 -0.44
N LEU A 21 -14.81 -1.66 -1.25
CA LEU A 21 -14.12 -0.39 -1.54
C LEU A 21 -14.96 0.83 -1.12
N PRO A 22 -14.32 1.97 -0.84
CA PRO A 22 -15.04 3.23 -0.69
C PRO A 22 -15.64 3.69 -2.03
N PRO A 23 -16.79 4.41 -2.04
CA PRO A 23 -17.61 4.70 -0.86
C PRO A 23 -18.27 3.43 -0.31
N PHE A 24 -18.08 3.15 0.98
CA PHE A 24 -18.58 1.93 1.61
C PHE A 24 -20.09 1.99 1.74
N ALA A 25 -20.76 0.91 1.31
CA ALA A 25 -22.22 0.83 1.37
C ALA A 25 -22.76 0.75 2.82
N SER A 26 -21.93 0.32 3.77
CA SER A 26 -22.30 0.22 5.18
C SER A 26 -21.09 0.36 6.12
N PRO A 27 -21.33 0.68 7.39
CA PRO A 27 -20.30 0.57 8.44
C PRO A 27 -19.64 -0.80 8.52
N ALA A 28 -20.40 -1.88 8.26
CA ALA A 28 -19.89 -3.24 8.30
C ALA A 28 -18.90 -3.53 7.15
N ASP A 29 -19.09 -2.91 5.99
CA ASP A 29 -18.14 -3.03 4.87
C ASP A 29 -16.82 -2.31 5.19
N HIS A 30 -16.90 -1.14 5.84
CA HIS A 30 -15.72 -0.44 6.34
C HIS A 30 -15.00 -1.27 7.42
N ASP A 31 -15.72 -1.84 8.39
CA ASP A 31 -15.15 -2.75 9.38
C ASP A 31 -14.44 -3.94 8.71
N ARG A 32 -15.08 -4.53 7.69
CA ARG A 32 -14.51 -5.64 6.92
C ARG A 32 -13.25 -5.22 6.17
N PHE A 33 -13.25 -4.08 5.50
CA PHE A 33 -12.04 -3.53 4.86
C PHE A 33 -10.90 -3.40 5.87
N THR A 34 -11.17 -2.78 7.01
CA THR A 34 -10.16 -2.53 8.06
C THR A 34 -9.55 -3.83 8.57
N ARG A 35 -10.40 -4.83 8.85
CA ARG A 35 -9.95 -6.14 9.34
C ARG A 35 -9.12 -6.88 8.30
N LEU A 36 -9.52 -6.82 7.04
CA LEU A 36 -8.75 -7.43 5.94
C LEU A 36 -7.40 -6.73 5.74
N LEU A 37 -7.36 -5.40 5.91
CA LEU A 37 -6.11 -4.64 5.87
C LEU A 37 -5.18 -5.01 7.04
N GLN A 38 -5.72 -5.11 8.26
CA GLN A 38 -4.97 -5.58 9.44
C GLN A 38 -4.43 -7.00 9.23
N LEU A 39 -5.25 -7.90 8.69
CA LEU A 39 -4.83 -9.27 8.37
C LEU A 39 -3.74 -9.29 7.32
N HIS A 40 -3.88 -8.51 6.24
CA HIS A 40 -2.86 -8.38 5.20
C HIS A 40 -1.51 -7.93 5.76
N VAL A 41 -1.49 -6.88 6.59
CA VAL A 41 -0.28 -6.43 7.29
C VAL A 41 0.37 -7.56 8.10
N ALA A 42 -0.43 -8.37 8.79
CA ALA A 42 0.08 -9.51 9.55
C ALA A 42 0.60 -10.65 8.66
N LEU A 43 0.03 -10.86 7.48
CA LEU A 43 0.45 -11.89 6.52
C LEU A 43 1.77 -11.52 5.83
N VAL A 44 1.96 -10.25 5.46
CA VAL A 44 3.20 -9.80 4.79
C VAL A 44 4.41 -9.71 5.72
N ASP A 45 4.18 -9.64 7.03
CA ASP A 45 5.24 -9.64 8.04
C ASP A 45 5.99 -10.98 8.07
N ASP A 46 7.31 -10.93 8.27
CA ASP A 46 8.14 -12.14 8.37
C ASP A 46 7.85 -12.91 9.68
N GLY A 47 7.21 -14.07 9.56
CA GLY A 47 6.95 -15.00 10.66
C GLY A 47 5.71 -14.65 11.49
N GLY A 48 5.89 -14.27 12.76
CA GLY A 48 4.77 -13.83 13.60
C GLY A 48 4.52 -12.33 13.40
N PRO A 49 3.31 -11.79 13.70
CA PRO A 49 3.06 -10.36 13.56
C PRO A 49 4.04 -9.61 14.45
N SER A 50 4.87 -8.79 13.82
CA SER A 50 5.88 -8.00 14.51
C SER A 50 5.20 -7.02 15.47
N LEU A 51 5.98 -6.46 16.40
CA LEU A 51 5.48 -5.37 17.23
C LEU A 51 4.93 -4.21 16.37
N ALA A 52 5.54 -3.94 15.22
CA ALA A 52 5.07 -2.91 14.29
C ALA A 52 3.70 -3.27 13.70
N ALA A 53 3.50 -4.50 13.21
CA ALA A 53 2.20 -4.95 12.71
C ALA A 53 1.11 -4.94 13.79
N LYS A 54 1.43 -5.36 15.02
CA LYS A 54 0.47 -5.30 16.14
C LYS A 54 0.08 -3.86 16.49
N THR A 55 1.06 -2.95 16.54
CA THR A 55 0.81 -1.53 16.83
C THR A 55 0.03 -0.87 15.69
N LEU A 56 0.38 -1.13 14.43
CA LEU A 56 -0.34 -0.61 13.27
C LEU A 56 -1.77 -1.14 13.22
N GLY A 57 -1.96 -2.44 13.45
CA GLY A 57 -3.28 -3.05 13.53
C GLY A 57 -4.15 -2.39 14.59
N SER A 58 -3.58 -2.11 15.77
CA SER A 58 -4.27 -1.40 16.85
C SER A 58 -4.58 0.06 16.51
N ALA A 59 -3.76 0.71 15.69
CA ALA A 59 -3.95 2.09 15.25
C ALA A 59 -5.01 2.21 14.14
N LEU A 60 -5.13 1.18 13.29
CA LEU A 60 -6.14 1.08 12.24
C LEU A 60 -7.56 0.87 12.80
N ASP A 61 -7.70 0.32 14.01
CA ASP A 61 -9.00 0.14 14.63
C ASP A 61 -9.57 1.51 15.03
N PRO A 62 -10.60 2.05 14.34
CA PRO A 62 -11.02 3.40 14.61
C PRO A 62 -11.72 3.49 15.95
N ARG A 63 -11.32 4.50 16.70
CA ARG A 63 -12.02 4.94 17.91
C ARG A 63 -13.10 5.94 17.51
N GLY A 64 -14.13 5.51 16.77
CA GLY A 64 -15.17 6.42 16.31
C GLY A 64 -16.21 5.80 15.36
N PRO A 65 -17.25 6.58 14.97
CA PRO A 65 -18.24 6.15 14.01
C PRO A 65 -17.60 5.90 12.63
N ARG A 66 -18.05 4.84 11.95
CA ARG A 66 -17.58 4.53 10.59
C ARG A 66 -18.08 5.55 9.58
N SER A 67 -17.24 5.81 8.57
CA SER A 67 -17.50 6.69 7.43
C SER A 67 -17.70 5.86 6.16
N GLU A 68 -18.29 6.45 5.12
CA GLU A 68 -18.29 5.88 3.77
C GLU A 68 -16.89 5.94 3.13
N ARG A 69 -15.98 6.75 3.67
CA ARG A 69 -14.61 6.93 3.16
C ARG A 69 -13.59 6.29 4.09
N LEU A 70 -12.43 5.97 3.52
CA LEU A 70 -11.22 5.63 4.27
C LEU A 70 -10.73 6.83 5.08
N THR A 71 -10.12 6.54 6.22
CA THR A 71 -9.22 7.47 6.89
C THR A 71 -7.88 7.56 6.16
N ASP A 72 -7.14 8.64 6.38
CA ASP A 72 -5.80 8.82 5.81
C ASP A 72 -4.84 7.67 6.19
N LEU A 73 -4.95 7.17 7.43
CA LEU A 73 -4.12 6.05 7.91
C LEU A 73 -4.45 4.75 7.16
N GLU A 74 -5.73 4.45 6.94
CA GLU A 74 -6.14 3.25 6.20
C GLU A 74 -5.70 3.33 4.75
N LEU A 75 -5.91 4.47 4.08
CA LEU A 75 -5.49 4.68 2.70
C LEU A 75 -3.96 4.55 2.57
N HIS A 76 -3.21 5.26 3.41
CA HIS A 76 -1.74 5.20 3.35
C HIS A 76 -1.22 3.79 3.63
N THR A 77 -1.80 3.08 4.61
CA THR A 77 -1.40 1.71 4.93
C THR A 77 -1.73 0.76 3.79
N ALA A 78 -2.91 0.87 3.17
CA ALA A 78 -3.29 0.06 2.03
C ALA A 78 -2.31 0.23 0.85
N LEU A 79 -1.91 1.46 0.55
CA LEU A 79 -0.95 1.77 -0.52
C LEU A 79 0.46 1.28 -0.19
N ALA A 80 0.96 1.59 1.01
CA ALA A 80 2.33 1.24 1.42
C ALA A 80 2.56 -0.27 1.54
N THR A 81 1.50 -1.06 1.73
CA THR A 81 1.58 -2.52 1.88
C THR A 81 1.14 -3.29 0.63
N GLY A 82 0.74 -2.59 -0.45
CA GLY A 82 0.23 -3.23 -1.66
C GLY A 82 -1.06 -4.03 -1.45
N PHE A 83 -1.91 -3.59 -0.52
CA PHE A 83 -3.13 -4.29 -0.11
C PHE A 83 -3.97 -4.69 -1.34
N PRO A 84 -4.35 -5.98 -1.51
CA PRO A 84 -4.91 -6.46 -2.77
C PRO A 84 -6.39 -6.13 -2.96
N ALA A 85 -6.87 -4.98 -2.51
CA ALA A 85 -8.25 -4.56 -2.80
C ALA A 85 -8.45 -4.36 -4.32
N PRO A 86 -9.67 -4.57 -4.85
CA PRO A 86 -9.97 -4.54 -6.29
C PRO A 86 -10.10 -3.10 -6.82
N TRP A 87 -9.13 -2.26 -6.48
CA TRP A 87 -9.08 -0.86 -6.90
C TRP A 87 -9.15 -0.77 -8.42
N THR A 88 -10.06 0.07 -8.91
CA THR A 88 -9.96 0.60 -10.27
C THR A 88 -9.13 1.89 -10.23
N PRO A 89 -8.54 2.32 -11.36
CA PRO A 89 -7.90 3.63 -11.45
C PRO A 89 -8.81 4.76 -10.95
N ALA A 90 -10.08 4.77 -11.36
CA ALA A 90 -11.05 5.76 -10.92
C ALA A 90 -11.29 5.74 -9.40
N ALA A 91 -11.52 4.55 -8.82
CA ALA A 91 -11.81 4.42 -7.39
C ALA A 91 -10.61 4.83 -6.52
N LEU A 92 -9.38 4.50 -6.94
CA LEU A 92 -8.18 4.96 -6.22
C LEU A 92 -7.98 6.46 -6.36
N ALA A 93 -8.16 7.03 -7.55
CA ALA A 93 -8.05 8.48 -7.77
C ALA A 93 -9.05 9.27 -6.90
N ASP A 94 -10.29 8.79 -6.80
CA ASP A 94 -11.31 9.36 -5.93
C ASP A 94 -10.93 9.26 -4.45
N ALA A 95 -10.38 8.12 -4.02
CA ALA A 95 -9.92 7.91 -2.64
C ALA A 95 -8.74 8.82 -2.26
N LEU A 96 -7.86 9.13 -3.22
CA LEU A 96 -6.75 10.08 -3.02
C LEU A 96 -7.20 11.53 -2.85
N GLY A 97 -8.48 11.85 -3.12
CA GLY A 97 -9.09 13.14 -2.79
C GLY A 97 -8.64 14.32 -3.65
N GLY A 98 -7.86 14.06 -4.70
CA GLY A 98 -7.34 15.08 -5.61
C GLY A 98 -6.18 15.92 -5.04
N GLY A 99 -5.36 16.49 -5.92
CA GLY A 99 -4.18 17.26 -5.57
C GLY A 99 -3.33 17.55 -6.80
N ARG A 100 -2.33 18.43 -6.67
CA ARG A 100 -1.48 18.84 -7.81
C ARG A 100 -0.81 17.65 -8.52
N ASP A 101 -0.39 16.65 -7.75
CA ASP A 101 0.31 15.46 -8.24
C ASP A 101 -0.54 14.19 -8.20
N ALA A 102 -1.86 14.31 -7.94
CA ALA A 102 -2.75 13.17 -7.89
C ALA A 102 -3.17 12.74 -9.31
N PRO A 103 -3.42 11.44 -9.52
CA PRO A 103 -4.01 10.96 -10.77
C PRO A 103 -5.32 11.67 -11.09
N ARG A 104 -5.45 12.11 -12.34
CA ARG A 104 -6.68 12.68 -12.88
C ARG A 104 -7.01 12.09 -14.23
N GLU A 105 -8.29 11.84 -14.47
CA GLU A 105 -8.79 11.41 -15.76
C GLU A 105 -8.76 12.59 -16.75
N LEU A 106 -8.33 12.31 -17.97
CA LEU A 106 -8.33 13.21 -19.11
C LEU A 106 -9.55 12.92 -20.01
N PRO A 107 -10.00 13.88 -20.83
CA PRO A 107 -11.25 13.75 -21.61
C PRO A 107 -11.33 12.56 -22.58
N ASP A 108 -10.20 11.90 -22.86
CA ASP A 108 -10.07 10.78 -23.80
C ASP A 108 -9.81 9.43 -23.10
N GLY A 109 -10.11 9.33 -21.80
CA GLY A 109 -9.95 8.11 -21.00
C GLY A 109 -8.50 7.80 -20.61
N ARG A 110 -7.58 8.73 -20.91
CA ARG A 110 -6.21 8.69 -20.38
C ARG A 110 -6.17 9.20 -18.96
N TRP A 111 -5.11 8.86 -18.25
CA TRP A 111 -4.83 9.40 -16.92
C TRP A 111 -3.54 10.21 -16.93
N GLY A 112 -3.52 11.33 -16.22
CA GLY A 112 -2.31 12.14 -16.04
C GLY A 112 -1.99 12.37 -14.56
N TRP A 113 -0.71 12.39 -14.20
CA TRP A 113 -0.23 12.75 -12.85
C TRP A 113 1.20 13.30 -12.87
N GLY A 114 1.65 13.82 -11.73
CA GLY A 114 2.99 14.41 -11.58
C GLY A 114 3.14 15.80 -12.21
N PHE A 115 4.37 16.29 -12.24
CA PHE A 115 4.69 17.64 -12.72
C PHE A 115 6.03 17.71 -13.50
N ASP A 116 7.13 17.23 -12.93
CA ASP A 116 8.41 16.96 -13.62
C ASP A 116 9.21 15.94 -12.81
N PRO A 117 9.23 14.64 -13.20
CA PRO A 117 8.54 14.09 -14.36
C PRO A 117 7.02 14.22 -14.28
N ASP A 118 6.37 14.41 -15.43
CA ASP A 118 4.93 14.19 -15.61
C ASP A 118 4.69 12.85 -16.32
N PHE A 119 3.53 12.28 -16.06
CA PHE A 119 3.18 10.95 -16.55
C PHE A 119 1.79 10.96 -17.18
N THR A 120 1.63 10.14 -18.22
CA THR A 120 0.34 9.86 -18.85
C THR A 120 0.16 8.35 -19.02
N ALA A 121 -0.94 7.78 -18.56
CA ALA A 121 -1.35 6.41 -18.87
C ALA A 121 -2.40 6.42 -19.98
N THR A 122 -2.14 5.69 -21.06
CA THR A 122 -3.06 5.52 -22.18
C THR A 122 -3.58 4.09 -22.22
N PRO A 123 -4.91 3.86 -22.30
CA PRO A 123 -5.45 2.51 -22.34
C PRO A 123 -5.03 1.81 -23.66
N ARG A 124 -4.72 0.52 -23.58
CA ARG A 124 -4.38 -0.30 -24.75
C ARG A 124 -5.56 -1.12 -25.24
N GLU A 125 -5.60 -1.38 -26.54
CA GLU A 125 -6.53 -2.35 -27.12
C GLU A 125 -6.20 -3.76 -26.58
N GLY A 126 -7.17 -4.45 -25.98
CA GLY A 126 -6.97 -5.73 -25.31
C GLY A 126 -6.71 -5.66 -23.80
N GLY A 127 -6.62 -4.45 -23.23
CA GLY A 127 -6.44 -4.23 -21.79
C GLY A 127 -5.06 -3.72 -21.40
N GLY A 128 -4.95 -3.20 -20.17
CA GLY A 128 -3.71 -2.61 -19.66
C GLY A 128 -3.42 -1.21 -20.19
N TRP A 129 -2.20 -0.73 -19.96
CA TRP A 129 -1.84 0.67 -20.10
C TRP A 129 -0.46 0.87 -20.71
N THR A 130 -0.32 1.85 -21.60
CA THR A 130 0.99 2.40 -21.97
C THR A 130 1.23 3.67 -21.17
N ILE A 131 2.30 3.66 -20.37
CA ILE A 131 2.75 4.77 -19.55
C ILE A 131 3.79 5.57 -20.32
N GLU A 132 3.48 6.83 -20.59
CA GLU A 132 4.44 7.83 -21.01
C GLU A 132 4.96 8.55 -19.76
N ARG A 133 6.28 8.58 -19.59
CA ARG A 133 6.99 9.45 -18.66
C ARG A 133 7.69 10.54 -19.45
N HIS A 134 7.40 11.79 -19.14
CA HIS A 134 8.04 12.95 -19.71
C HIS A 134 8.84 13.69 -18.63
N GLU A 135 10.13 13.91 -18.87
CA GLU A 135 11.02 14.62 -17.97
C GLU A 135 11.97 15.48 -18.78
N ARG A 136 12.01 16.79 -18.50
CA ARG A 136 12.98 17.73 -19.11
C ARG A 136 13.13 17.58 -20.64
N GLY A 137 12.02 17.40 -21.35
CA GLY A 137 11.98 17.26 -22.81
C GLY A 137 12.31 15.86 -23.35
N SER A 138 12.57 14.89 -22.47
CA SER A 138 12.77 13.48 -22.84
C SER A 138 11.52 12.67 -22.54
N LYS A 139 11.17 11.74 -23.44
CA LYS A 139 10.05 10.81 -23.26
C LYS A 139 10.53 9.38 -23.16
N SER A 140 9.94 8.62 -22.26
CA SER A 140 10.13 7.17 -22.14
C SER A 140 8.79 6.47 -21.96
N TYR A 141 8.69 5.25 -22.48
CA TYR A 141 7.44 4.49 -22.49
C TYR A 141 7.61 3.16 -21.79
N GLN A 142 6.55 2.72 -21.12
CA GLN A 142 6.49 1.42 -20.49
C GLN A 142 5.06 0.89 -20.51
N ASP A 143 4.91 -0.39 -20.80
CA ASP A 143 3.61 -1.04 -20.78
C ASP A 143 3.34 -1.75 -19.45
N LEU A 144 2.08 -1.69 -19.05
CA LEU A 144 1.47 -2.40 -17.93
C LEU A 144 0.38 -3.32 -18.47
N GLU A 145 0.36 -4.57 -18.01
CA GLU A 145 -0.52 -5.59 -18.55
C GLU A 145 -1.94 -5.48 -17.99
N HIS A 146 -2.08 -5.01 -16.76
CA HIS A 146 -3.36 -5.02 -16.05
C HIS A 146 -3.70 -3.67 -15.41
N ASP A 147 -4.99 -3.41 -15.16
CA ASP A 147 -5.45 -2.21 -14.45
C ASP A 147 -4.86 -2.10 -13.05
N ARG A 148 -4.70 -3.25 -12.38
CA ARG A 148 -4.06 -3.34 -11.07
C ARG A 148 -2.61 -2.88 -11.09
N ASP A 149 -1.89 -3.06 -12.20
CA ASP A 149 -0.53 -2.56 -12.31
C ASP A 149 -0.52 -1.04 -12.29
N LEU A 150 -1.49 -0.36 -12.92
CA LEU A 150 -1.58 1.10 -12.83
C LEU A 150 -1.84 1.57 -11.40
N VAL A 151 -2.71 0.86 -10.66
CA VAL A 151 -2.97 1.13 -9.24
C VAL A 151 -1.69 0.94 -8.40
N LEU A 152 -0.95 -0.14 -8.63
CA LEU A 152 0.30 -0.42 -7.91
C LEU A 152 1.38 0.63 -8.21
N LEU A 153 1.46 1.11 -9.46
CA LEU A 153 2.35 2.20 -9.84
C LEU A 153 2.03 3.48 -9.05
N TRP A 154 0.75 3.84 -8.92
CA TRP A 154 0.35 5.01 -8.13
C TRP A 154 0.54 4.81 -6.63
N ALA A 155 0.29 3.61 -6.11
CA ALA A 155 0.55 3.29 -4.70
C ALA A 155 2.02 3.47 -4.35
N GLU A 156 2.92 2.98 -5.22
CA GLU A 156 4.36 3.16 -5.07
C GLU A 156 4.78 4.63 -5.22
N ASP A 157 4.31 5.34 -6.25
CA ASP A 157 4.62 6.77 -6.42
C ASP A 157 4.15 7.62 -5.23
N TYR A 158 3.09 7.22 -4.54
CA TYR A 158 2.58 7.89 -3.35
C TYR A 158 3.38 7.54 -2.09
N SER A 159 3.83 6.29 -1.94
CA SER A 159 4.55 5.81 -0.77
C SER A 159 6.06 6.13 -0.81
N SER A 160 6.65 6.18 -2.01
CA SER A 160 8.11 6.31 -2.20
C SER A 160 8.61 7.77 -2.22
N ARG A 161 7.77 8.75 -1.91
CA ARG A 161 8.10 10.19 -2.01
C ARG A 161 9.12 10.67 -0.98
N PHE A 162 9.47 9.81 -0.01
CA PHE A 162 10.31 10.17 1.12
C PHE A 162 11.64 9.42 1.10
N SER A 163 12.74 10.15 1.24
CA SER A 163 14.10 9.56 1.28
C SER A 163 14.40 8.78 2.57
N TYR A 164 13.51 8.86 3.56
CA TYR A 164 13.59 8.15 4.83
C TYR A 164 12.26 7.46 5.09
N PRO A 165 12.24 6.27 5.74
CA PRO A 165 11.01 5.51 6.00
C PRO A 165 9.90 6.29 6.71
N TYR A 166 10.26 7.37 7.42
CA TYR A 166 9.32 8.18 8.21
C TYR A 166 9.05 9.56 7.62
N GLY A 167 9.59 9.88 6.43
CA GLY A 167 9.46 11.24 5.88
C GLY A 167 10.45 12.26 6.46
N TRP A 168 11.29 11.88 7.42
CA TRP A 168 12.28 12.75 8.05
C TRP A 168 13.58 12.02 8.41
N ARG A 169 14.67 12.78 8.49
CA ARG A 169 15.99 12.26 8.83
C ARG A 169 16.14 12.10 10.33
N VAL A 170 16.55 10.91 10.76
CA VAL A 170 16.79 10.59 12.17
C VAL A 170 18.01 11.34 12.70
N ASP A 171 17.89 11.97 13.88
CA ASP A 171 19.01 12.50 14.65
C ASP A 171 19.76 11.34 15.34
N PRO A 172 21.09 11.17 15.10
CA PRO A 172 21.87 10.14 15.77
C PRO A 172 21.82 10.18 17.31
N ALA A 173 21.67 11.37 17.91
CA ALA A 173 21.58 11.51 19.36
C ALA A 173 20.27 10.93 19.91
N ASP A 174 19.13 11.22 19.26
CA ASP A 174 17.83 10.66 19.63
C ASP A 174 17.81 9.14 19.44
N ALA A 175 18.40 8.65 18.35
CA ALA A 175 18.53 7.22 18.11
C ALA A 175 19.37 6.54 19.20
N ALA A 176 20.48 7.15 19.61
CA ALA A 176 21.32 6.64 20.70
C ALA A 176 20.58 6.63 22.04
N ALA A 177 19.82 7.69 22.34
CA ALA A 177 19.04 7.80 23.57
C ALA A 177 17.96 6.72 23.68
N LEU A 178 17.33 6.32 22.56
CA LEU A 178 16.32 5.27 22.53
C LEU A 178 16.89 3.85 22.43
N ALA A 179 18.16 3.68 22.07
CA ALA A 179 18.72 2.40 21.66
C ALA A 179 18.67 1.33 22.75
N GLU A 180 18.96 1.67 24.02
CA GLU A 180 18.93 0.69 25.11
C GLU A 180 17.50 0.20 25.40
N GLY A 181 16.56 1.12 25.55
CA GLY A 181 15.14 0.79 25.73
C GLY A 181 14.57 -0.02 24.56
N ALA A 182 14.91 0.36 23.33
CA ALA A 182 14.52 -0.38 22.14
C ALA A 182 15.07 -1.83 22.14
N ARG A 183 16.33 -2.04 22.55
CA ARG A 183 16.89 -3.41 22.68
C ARG A 183 16.16 -4.22 23.76
N ALA A 184 15.85 -3.62 24.90
CA ALA A 184 15.12 -4.29 25.97
C ALA A 184 13.71 -4.72 25.51
N VAL A 185 12.98 -3.83 24.84
CA VAL A 185 11.65 -4.13 24.27
C VAL A 185 11.75 -5.22 23.19
N ARG A 186 12.76 -5.17 22.32
CA ARG A 186 13.01 -6.24 21.33
C ARG A 186 13.23 -7.60 22.00
N GLY A 187 13.99 -7.64 23.09
CA GLY A 187 14.21 -8.87 23.88
C GLY A 187 12.92 -9.42 24.50
N ALA A 188 12.12 -8.55 25.11
CA ALA A 188 10.82 -8.93 25.70
C ALA A 188 9.86 -9.45 24.61
N HIS A 189 9.77 -8.77 23.48
CA HIS A 189 8.91 -9.19 22.38
C HIS A 189 9.36 -10.52 21.77
N ALA A 190 10.67 -10.76 21.63
CA ALA A 190 11.18 -12.04 21.15
C ALA A 190 10.74 -13.20 22.06
N HIS A 191 10.72 -12.98 23.39
CA HIS A 191 10.20 -13.95 24.34
C HIS A 191 8.70 -14.19 24.15
N ASP A 192 7.89 -13.14 23.98
CA ASP A 192 6.45 -13.27 23.69
C ASP A 192 6.17 -14.04 22.40
N THR A 193 7.03 -13.91 21.39
CA THR A 193 6.90 -14.64 20.13
C THR A 193 7.22 -16.14 20.20
N SER A 194 7.59 -16.64 21.38
CA SER A 194 7.71 -18.08 21.68
C SER A 194 6.45 -18.71 22.27
N TYR A 195 5.38 -17.93 22.52
CA TYR A 195 4.13 -18.50 23.02
C TYR A 195 3.34 -19.22 21.91
N ARG A 196 2.65 -20.29 22.31
CA ARG A 196 1.94 -21.24 21.42
C ARG A 196 0.94 -20.60 20.45
N TYR A 197 0.27 -19.50 20.83
CA TYR A 197 -0.68 -18.84 19.93
C TYR A 197 0.00 -18.23 18.69
N LEU A 198 1.27 -17.83 18.81
CA LEU A 198 2.06 -17.32 17.67
C LEU A 198 2.70 -18.44 16.85
N GLU A 199 2.92 -19.62 17.44
CA GLU A 199 3.27 -20.83 16.69
C GLU A 199 2.11 -21.27 15.80
N ASN A 200 0.89 -21.31 16.35
CA ASN A 200 -0.32 -21.61 15.58
C ASN A 200 -0.50 -20.61 14.43
N TRP A 201 -0.42 -19.30 14.72
CA TRP A 201 -0.51 -18.28 13.68
C TRP A 201 0.53 -18.48 12.57
N ARG A 202 1.79 -18.78 12.89
CA ARG A 202 2.81 -19.04 11.86
C ARG A 202 2.42 -20.24 11.00
N GLY A 203 1.92 -21.32 11.61
CA GLY A 203 1.42 -22.49 10.87
C GLY A 203 0.28 -22.12 9.93
N GLU A 204 -0.77 -21.47 10.45
CA GLU A 204 -1.94 -21.03 9.68
C GLU A 204 -1.56 -20.05 8.57
N ARG A 205 -0.63 -19.12 8.84
CA ARG A 205 -0.07 -18.19 7.84
C ARG A 205 0.58 -18.93 6.68
N GLU A 206 1.48 -19.88 6.96
CA GLU A 206 2.13 -20.65 5.89
C GLU A 206 1.10 -21.45 5.09
N GLU A 207 0.06 -22.00 5.73
CA GLU A 207 -1.05 -22.65 5.02
C GLU A 207 -1.78 -21.67 4.08
N TYR A 208 -2.08 -20.45 4.54
CA TYR A 208 -2.70 -19.41 3.71
C TYR A 208 -1.82 -18.95 2.54
N LEU A 209 -0.49 -18.95 2.71
CA LEU A 209 0.46 -18.49 1.70
C LEU A 209 0.95 -19.60 0.76
N ALA A 210 0.77 -20.87 1.13
CA ALA A 210 1.18 -22.02 0.32
C ALA A 210 0.22 -22.32 -0.85
N GLU A 211 -1.01 -21.82 -0.81
CA GLU A 211 -1.99 -21.94 -1.89
C GLU A 211 -1.92 -20.72 -2.82
N GLY A 212 -0.96 -20.77 -3.77
CA GLY A 212 -0.80 -19.81 -4.87
C GLY A 212 -0.28 -20.48 -6.12
#